data_AF-A0A2D8I5K6-F1
#
_entry.id   AF-A0A2D8I5K6-F1
#
_cell.length_a   1.000
_cell.length_b   1.000
_cell.length_c   1.000
_cell.angle_alpha   90.00
_cell.angle_beta   90.00
_cell.angle_gamma   90.00
#
_symmetry.space_group_name_H-M   'P 1'
#
loop_
_entity.id
_entity.type
_entity.pdbx_description
1 polymer ?
#
loop_
_entity_poly.entity_id
_entity_poly.type
_entity_poly.pdbx_seq_one_letter_code
_entity_poly.pdbx_strand_id
1 'polypeptide(L)' 'MMLPFGRLLHIYQEWCYRVEDNQDPYDGTVKKTHCMVDPKGVHHWDFDELCSPYEIASDKMIEDFVAYKSFQRGRAT' A
#
# COMPACT_ATOMS: atom_id res chain seq x y z
N MET A 1 -2.61 17.07 11.02
CA MET A 1 -2.80 15.61 11.15
C MET A 1 -3.95 15.20 10.24
N MET A 2 -3.64 14.67 9.06
CA MET A 2 -4.58 14.15 8.07
C MET A 2 -3.69 13.44 7.01
N LEU A 3 -3.98 12.23 6.50
CA LEU A 3 -5.27 11.56 6.39
C LEU A 3 -5.20 10.02 6.51
N PRO A 4 -6.33 9.36 6.83
CA PRO A 4 -6.58 7.98 6.42
C PRO A 4 -6.85 7.98 4.91
N PHE A 5 -5.79 8.02 4.10
CA PHE A 5 -5.95 7.99 2.64
C PHE A 5 -6.31 6.58 2.15
N GLY A 6 -7.15 6.54 1.11
CA GLY A 6 -7.47 5.33 0.36
C GLY A 6 -8.47 4.37 1.01
N ARG A 7 -9.20 3.66 0.15
CA ARG A 7 -10.07 2.55 0.50
C ARG A 7 -9.21 1.37 0.98
N LEU A 8 -9.57 0.81 2.13
CA LEU A 8 -8.96 -0.43 2.62
C LEU A 8 -9.37 -1.59 1.70
N LEU A 9 -8.39 -2.26 1.10
CA LEU A 9 -8.63 -3.40 0.21
C LEU A 9 -8.26 -4.73 0.87
N HIS A 10 -7.17 -4.76 1.65
CA HIS A 10 -6.68 -6.00 2.24
C HIS A 10 -6.04 -5.76 3.61
N ILE A 11 -6.15 -6.75 4.51
CA ILE A 11 -5.47 -6.76 5.80
C ILE A 11 -4.65 -8.05 5.89
N TYR A 12 -3.33 -7.92 6.13
CA TYR A 12 -2.43 -9.06 6.30
C TYR A 12 -1.52 -8.85 7.50
N GLN A 13 -1.57 -9.75 8.50
CA GLN A 13 -0.82 -9.63 9.76
C GLN A 13 -0.94 -8.23 10.40
N GLU A 14 -2.17 -7.72 10.48
CA GLU A 14 -2.51 -6.37 10.98
C GLU A 14 -2.00 -5.20 10.10
N TRP A 15 -1.21 -5.45 9.06
CA TRP A 15 -0.89 -4.44 8.05
C TRP A 15 -2.11 -4.16 7.18
N CYS A 16 -2.30 -2.90 6.81
CA CYS A 16 -3.43 -2.48 6.00
C CYS A 16 -2.96 -1.99 4.63
N TYR A 17 -3.43 -2.65 3.59
CA TYR A 17 -3.24 -2.22 2.22
C TYR A 17 -4.40 -1.34 1.76
N ARG A 18 -4.09 -0.10 1.37
CA ARG A 18 -5.05 0.94 1.02
C ARG A 18 -4.76 1.47 -0.38
N VAL A 19 -5.82 1.82 -1.09
CA VAL A 19 -5.72 2.37 -2.45
C VAL A 19 -6.60 3.60 -2.60
N GLU A 20 -6.03 4.65 -3.15
CA GLU A 20 -6.73 5.86 -3.56
C GLU A 20 -6.91 5.87 -5.08
N ASP A 21 -8.14 6.15 -5.51
CA ASP A 21 -8.51 6.23 -6.92
C ASP A 21 -8.39 7.69 -7.37
N ASN A 22 -7.42 7.96 -8.24
CA ASN A 22 -7.15 9.24 -8.87
C ASN A 22 -7.66 9.20 -10.31
N GLN A 23 -8.81 9.83 -10.56
CA GLN A 23 -9.37 9.89 -11.89
C GLN A 23 -8.59 10.89 -12.76
N ASP A 24 -8.03 10.43 -13.87
CA ASP A 24 -7.41 11.31 -14.86
C ASP A 24 -8.51 12.14 -15.55
N PRO A 25 -8.41 13.49 -15.51
CA PRO A 25 -9.45 14.37 -16.03
C PRO A 25 -9.52 14.41 -17.56
N TYR A 26 -8.56 13.82 -18.28
CA TYR A 26 -8.46 13.90 -19.73
C TYR A 26 -8.96 12.66 -20.46
N ASP A 27 -8.69 11.46 -19.94
CA ASP A 27 -9.09 10.19 -20.59
C ASP A 27 -10.08 9.36 -19.76
N GLY A 28 -10.39 9.79 -18.53
CA GLY A 28 -11.30 9.09 -17.62
C GLY A 28 -10.73 7.80 -17.03
N THR A 29 -9.45 7.48 -17.28
CA THR A 29 -8.78 6.36 -16.64
C THR A 29 -8.60 6.63 -15.14
N VAL A 30 -8.66 5.56 -14.35
CA VAL A 30 -8.49 5.65 -12.91
C VAL A 30 -7.10 5.16 -12.57
N LYS A 31 -6.22 6.11 -12.27
CA LYS A 31 -4.93 5.82 -11.67
C LYS A 31 -5.15 5.46 -10.20
N LYS A 32 -4.43 4.46 -9.72
CA LYS A 32 -4.44 4.00 -8.33
C LYS A 32 -3.15 4.42 -7.66
N THR A 33 -3.28 4.91 -6.44
CA THR A 33 -2.16 5.19 -5.54
C THR A 33 -2.23 4.22 -4.37
N HIS A 34 -1.17 3.47 -4.17
CA HIS A 34 -1.09 2.31 -3.32
C HIS A 34 -0.27 2.63 -2.08
N CYS A 35 -0.87 2.40 -0.91
CA CYS A 35 -0.26 2.69 0.37
C CYS A 35 -0.35 1.46 1.27
N MET A 36 0.77 1.14 1.91
CA MET A 36 0.85 0.07 2.89
C MET A 36 1.10 0.65 4.28
N VAL A 37 0.21 0.34 5.22
CA VAL A 37 0.21 0.88 6.59
C VAL A 37 0.62 -0.21 7.57
N ASP A 38 1.57 0.10 8.45
CA ASP A 38 2.02 -0.85 9.48
C ASP A 38 0.95 -1.10 10.57
N PRO A 39 1.01 -2.22 11.31
CA PRO A 39 0.02 -2.59 12.33
C PRO A 39 -0.22 -1.53 13.40
N LYS A 40 0.81 -0.71 13.67
CA LYS A 40 0.76 0.36 14.66
C LYS A 40 0.16 1.66 14.09
N GLY A 41 -0.08 1.73 12.78
CA GLY A 41 -0.54 2.93 12.08
C GLY A 41 0.46 4.09 12.14
N VAL A 42 1.74 3.79 12.36
CA VAL A 42 2.81 4.79 12.53
C VAL A 42 3.52 5.05 11.20
N HIS A 43 3.70 4.02 10.39
CA HIS A 43 4.44 4.10 9.13
C HIS A 43 3.53 3.83 7.93
N HIS A 44 3.66 4.70 6.93
CA HIS A 44 3.03 4.57 5.63
C HIS A 44 4.12 4.38 4.59
N TRP A 45 3.99 3.35 3.76
CA TRP A 45 4.92 3.05 2.70
C TRP A 45 4.22 3.18 1.36
N ASP A 46 4.88 3.90 0.45
CA ASP A 46 4.51 3.90 -0.95
C ASP A 46 4.72 2.50 -1.52
N PHE A 47 3.66 1.95 -2.11
CA PHE A 47 3.64 0.63 -2.73
C PHE A 47 3.54 0.76 -4.26
N ASP A 48 3.46 1.98 -4.80
CA ASP A 48 3.33 2.24 -6.24
C ASP A 48 4.50 1.68 -7.04
N GLU A 49 5.72 1.62 -6.49
CA GLU A 49 6.87 1.06 -7.21
C GLU A 49 6.73 -0.44 -7.52
N LEU A 50 5.89 -1.16 -6.78
CA LEU A 50 5.66 -2.58 -6.96
C LEU A 50 4.45 -2.88 -7.85
N CYS A 51 3.54 -1.92 -8.02
CA CYS A 51 2.29 -2.08 -8.74
C CYS A 51 2.25 -1.20 -10.00
N SER A 52 1.60 -1.70 -11.05
CA SER A 52 1.20 -0.81 -12.14
C SER A 52 0.24 0.25 -11.58
N PRO A 53 0.32 1.51 -12.05
CA PRO A 53 -0.56 2.60 -11.59
C PRO A 53 -2.06 2.37 -11.88
N TYR A 54 -2.44 1.25 -12.50
CA TYR A 54 -3.83 0.91 -12.81
C TYR A 54 -4.29 -0.39 -12.14
N GLU A 55 -3.38 -1.14 -11.51
CA GLU A 55 -3.63 -2.50 -11.02
C GLU A 55 -3.56 -2.59 -9.49
N ILE A 56 -4.42 -3.41 -8.89
CA ILE A 56 -4.38 -3.65 -7.45
C ILE A 56 -3.31 -4.72 -7.17
N ALA A 57 -2.60 -4.59 -6.05
CA ALA A 57 -1.63 -5.58 -5.61
C ALA A 57 -2.31 -6.95 -5.40
N SER A 58 -1.64 -8.01 -5.83
CA SER A 58 -2.03 -9.37 -5.47
C SER A 58 -1.65 -9.67 -4.01
N ASP A 59 -2.36 -10.62 -3.39
CA ASP A 59 -2.07 -11.05 -2.02
C ASP A 59 -0.59 -11.43 -1.83
N LYS A 60 -0.01 -12.15 -2.80
CA LYS A 60 1.41 -12.53 -2.78
C LYS A 60 2.37 -11.32 -2.72
N MET A 61 2.08 -10.25 -3.46
CA MET A 61 2.90 -9.03 -3.42
C MET A 61 2.84 -8.35 -2.06
N ILE A 62 1.66 -8.34 -1.45
CA ILE A 62 1.42 -7.78 -0.11
C ILE A 62 2.22 -8.60 0.92
N GLU A 63 2.14 -9.93 0.85
CA GLU A 63 2.88 -10.85 1.72
C GLU A 63 4.41 -10.66 1.60
N ASP A 64 4.94 -10.68 0.37
CA ASP A 64 6.37 -10.53 0.09
C ASP A 64 6.89 -9.18 0.60
N PHE A 65 6.11 -8.10 0.45
CA PHE A 65 6.46 -6.78 0.97
C PHE A 65 6.47 -6.71 2.50
N VAL A 66 5.45 -7.27 3.16
CA VAL A 66 5.39 -7.31 4.63
C VAL A 66 6.55 -8.11 5.19
N ALA A 67 6.88 -9.25 4.57
CA ALA A 67 8.05 -10.04 4.94
C ALA A 67 9.36 -9.24 4.78
N TYR A 68 9.53 -8.55 3.64
CA TYR A 68 10.70 -7.72 3.39
C TYR A 68 10.85 -6.58 4.41
N LYS A 69 9.78 -5.81 4.67
CA LYS A 69 9.81 -4.70 5.63
C LYS A 69 10.01 -5.18 7.07
N SER A 70 9.38 -6.28 7.45
CA SER A 70 9.58 -6.89 8.78
C SER A 70 11.03 -7.34 8.96
N PHE A 71 11.64 -7.93 7.92
CA PHE A 71 13.05 -8.31 7.92
C PHE A 71 14.00 -7.10 8.01
N GLN A 72 13.74 -6.02 7.25
CA GLN A 72 14.53 -4.78 7.34
C GLN A 72 14.50 -4.18 8.75
N ARG A 73 13.33 -4.16 9.40
CA ARG A 73 13.19 -3.65 10.77
C ARG A 73 13.88 -4.56 11.80
N GLY A 74 13.88 -5.88 11.59
CA GLY A 74 14.56 -6.85 12.45
C GLY A 74 16.09 -6.84 12.36
N ARG A 75 16.67 -6.24 11.31
CA ARG A 75 18.13 -6.06 11.16
C ARG A 75 18.69 -4.81 11.83
N ALA A 76 17.85 -3.93 12.36
CA ALA A 76 18.28 -2.66 12.98
C ALA A 76 18.70 -2.80 14.46
N THR A 77 19.03 -4.01 14.93
CA THR A 77 19.55 -4.29 16.28
C THR A 77 21.03 -4.63 16.24
#